data_AF-A0AB94IXC0-F1
#
_entry.id   AF-A0AB94IXC0-F1
#
_cell.length_a   1.000
_cell.length_b   1.000
_cell.length_c   1.000
_cell.angle_alpha   90.00
_cell.angle_beta   90.00
_cell.angle_gamma   90.00
#
_symmetry.space_group_name_H-M   'P 1'
#
loop_
_entity.id
_entity.type
_entity.pdbx_description
1 polymer ?
#
loop_
_entity_poly.entity_id
_entity_poly.type
_entity_poly.pdbx_seq_one_letter_code
_entity_poly.pdbx_strand_id
1 'polypeptide(L)'
;MRASFKSWLCALALLCFAWEGAAAASDFEFRGGIEPKDPTSRLLAFYVNRFTPEELTLTIDGEPDASGRYRDLYMDLTGVMIEGVRLDKLTFRMLDVQFNAPENWASGDVECRSALRIYAYGRILQDDINRSLEARTFGEDDHWRHVAMTIAPEGLKGRGYYMAKVLFVTLDILIEIDSGLKIVGNKELWLKDPQVKINRLDLPDYITNQALSQIQPLLDLNRFPLPMSLHKVELEEGRAILSTRVLPEPMERGVTYHYTAR
;
A
#
# COMPACT_ATOMS: atom_id res chain seq x y z
N MET A 1 -40.67 -65.92 -3.05
CA MET A 1 -41.44 -65.87 -4.31
C MET A 1 -42.33 -64.63 -4.25
N ARG A 2 -42.11 -63.68 -5.18
CA ARG A 2 -42.92 -62.50 -5.54
C ARG A 2 -43.07 -61.37 -4.50
N ALA A 3 -42.12 -60.43 -4.57
CA ALA A 3 -42.30 -59.06 -4.12
C ALA A 3 -43.06 -58.23 -5.17
N SER A 4 -43.74 -57.22 -4.67
CA SER A 4 -44.82 -56.43 -5.26
C SER A 4 -44.44 -55.58 -6.49
N PHE A 5 -45.38 -55.57 -7.43
CA PHE A 5 -45.43 -54.76 -8.64
C PHE A 5 -46.00 -53.36 -8.30
N LYS A 6 -45.15 -52.39 -7.92
CA LYS A 6 -45.42 -50.93 -7.92
C LYS A 6 -44.23 -50.17 -7.33
N SER A 7 -43.24 -49.78 -8.15
CA SER A 7 -42.33 -48.64 -7.93
C SER A 7 -41.20 -48.58 -8.96
N TRP A 8 -41.56 -48.52 -10.25
CA TRP A 8 -40.75 -47.82 -11.23
C TRP A 8 -41.37 -46.44 -11.38
N LEU A 9 -40.74 -45.38 -10.82
CA LEU A 9 -40.77 -43.99 -11.32
C LEU A 9 -40.18 -42.91 -10.37
N CYS A 10 -39.70 -43.20 -9.16
CA CYS A 10 -39.18 -42.14 -8.27
C CYS A 10 -37.65 -42.11 -8.04
N ALA A 11 -36.87 -43.03 -8.61
CA ALA A 11 -35.41 -43.06 -8.38
C ALA A 11 -34.58 -42.35 -9.46
N LEU A 12 -35.21 -41.69 -10.44
CA LEU A 12 -34.54 -40.85 -11.45
C LEU A 12 -34.75 -39.34 -11.23
N ALA A 13 -35.30 -38.95 -10.07
CA ALA A 13 -35.53 -37.56 -9.68
C ALA A 13 -34.56 -37.07 -8.57
N LEU A 14 -33.52 -37.85 -8.25
CA LEU A 14 -32.48 -37.51 -7.27
C LEU A 14 -31.15 -37.10 -7.92
N LEU A 15 -31.14 -36.81 -9.23
CA LEU A 15 -29.97 -36.32 -9.97
C LEU A 15 -30.09 -34.84 -10.41
N CYS A 16 -31.08 -34.09 -9.91
CA CYS A 16 -31.31 -32.69 -10.28
C CYS A 16 -31.05 -31.67 -9.16
N PHE A 17 -30.41 -32.05 -8.05
CA PHE A 17 -29.99 -31.11 -6.99
C PHE A 17 -28.47 -31.11 -6.77
N ALA A 18 -27.71 -31.14 -7.87
CA ALA A 18 -26.26 -30.94 -7.85
C ALA A 18 -25.85 -29.94 -8.93
N TRP A 19 -26.43 -28.73 -8.88
CA TRP A 19 -25.88 -27.57 -9.59
C TRP A 19 -26.41 -26.29 -8.95
N GLU A 20 -26.04 -26.04 -7.69
CA GLU A 20 -25.82 -24.65 -7.29
C GLU A 20 -24.39 -24.35 -7.71
N GLY A 21 -24.27 -23.63 -8.82
CA GLY A 21 -22.99 -23.27 -9.40
C GLY A 21 -22.13 -22.60 -8.34
N ALA A 22 -21.04 -23.28 -7.97
CA ALA A 22 -19.81 -22.56 -7.73
C ALA A 22 -19.54 -21.82 -9.04
N ALA A 23 -19.86 -20.54 -9.08
CA ALA A 23 -19.33 -19.66 -10.11
C ALA A 23 -17.81 -19.90 -10.07
N ALA A 24 -17.29 -20.56 -11.10
CA ALA A 24 -15.86 -20.72 -11.25
C ALA A 24 -15.28 -19.31 -11.15
N ALA A 25 -14.39 -19.09 -10.17
CA ALA A 25 -13.60 -17.88 -10.13
C ALA A 25 -12.92 -17.78 -11.50
N SER A 26 -13.39 -16.85 -12.33
CA SER A 26 -12.78 -16.61 -13.62
C SER A 26 -11.54 -15.78 -13.32
N ASP A 27 -10.39 -16.42 -13.31
CA ASP A 27 -9.12 -15.74 -13.10
C ASP A 27 -8.69 -15.09 -14.42
N PHE A 28 -8.44 -13.78 -14.40
CA PHE A 28 -7.96 -13.01 -15.54
C PHE A 28 -6.49 -12.66 -15.35
N GLU A 29 -5.64 -12.95 -16.34
CA GLU A 29 -4.21 -12.63 -16.28
C GLU A 29 -3.81 -11.53 -17.28
N PHE A 30 -3.04 -10.56 -16.79
CA PHE A 30 -2.48 -9.46 -17.58
C PHE A 30 -0.97 -9.38 -17.39
N ARG A 31 -0.22 -9.13 -18.47
CA ARG A 31 1.24 -8.97 -18.43
C ARG A 31 1.67 -7.73 -19.18
N GLY A 32 2.23 -6.75 -18.47
CA GLY A 32 2.70 -5.48 -19.02
C GLY A 32 1.58 -4.48 -19.30
N GLY A 33 0.98 -4.51 -20.49
CA GLY A 33 -0.14 -3.62 -20.83
C GLY A 33 -1.50 -4.22 -20.43
N ILE A 34 -2.43 -3.38 -19.99
CA ILE A 34 -3.83 -3.78 -19.75
C ILE A 34 -4.70 -3.07 -20.79
N GLU A 35 -5.45 -3.83 -21.58
CA GLU A 35 -6.52 -3.32 -22.45
C GLU A 35 -7.87 -3.60 -21.75
N PRO A 36 -8.46 -2.61 -21.05
CA PRO A 36 -9.61 -2.86 -20.20
C PRO A 36 -10.89 -3.10 -21.02
N LYS A 37 -11.65 -4.14 -20.68
CA LYS A 37 -12.89 -4.53 -21.38
C LYS A 37 -14.15 -4.35 -20.55
N ASP A 38 -13.98 -4.25 -19.24
CA ASP A 38 -15.04 -4.20 -18.24
C ASP A 38 -14.66 -3.17 -17.14
N PRO A 39 -15.61 -2.78 -16.28
CA PRO A 39 -15.34 -1.85 -15.18
C PRO A 39 -14.18 -2.28 -14.28
N THR A 40 -14.10 -3.54 -13.90
CA THR A 40 -13.07 -4.02 -12.96
C THR A 40 -11.69 -4.06 -13.59
N SER A 41 -11.53 -4.45 -14.86
CA SER A 41 -10.24 -4.34 -15.56
C SER A 41 -9.82 -2.88 -15.78
N ARG A 42 -10.77 -1.92 -15.82
CA ARG A 42 -10.43 -0.47 -15.79
C ARG A 42 -9.92 -0.05 -14.42
N LEU A 43 -10.56 -0.50 -13.34
CA LEU A 43 -10.10 -0.27 -11.97
C LEU A 43 -8.69 -0.83 -11.75
N LEU A 44 -8.44 -2.05 -12.23
CA LEU A 44 -7.14 -2.68 -12.22
C LEU A 44 -6.10 -1.82 -12.95
N ALA A 45 -6.38 -1.44 -14.20
CA ALA A 45 -5.49 -0.60 -15.02
C ALA A 45 -5.19 0.75 -14.36
N PHE A 46 -6.19 1.36 -13.72
CA PHE A 46 -6.01 2.59 -12.95
C PHE A 46 -4.97 2.42 -11.85
N TYR A 47 -5.10 1.38 -11.01
CA TYR A 47 -4.15 1.16 -9.91
C TYR A 47 -2.77 0.70 -10.39
N VAL A 48 -2.70 -0.06 -11.49
CA VAL A 48 -1.42 -0.37 -12.15
C VAL A 48 -0.71 0.91 -12.60
N ASN A 49 -1.41 1.83 -13.25
CA ASN A 49 -0.84 3.10 -13.69
C ASN A 49 -0.48 4.01 -12.50
N ARG A 50 -1.32 4.04 -11.46
CA ARG A 50 -1.15 4.93 -10.31
C ARG A 50 0.03 4.54 -9.42
N PHE A 51 0.27 3.24 -9.28
CA PHE A 51 1.25 2.69 -8.34
C PHE A 51 2.43 1.99 -9.00
N THR A 52 2.39 1.72 -10.32
CA THR A 52 3.43 0.98 -11.04
C THR A 52 3.91 -0.27 -10.27
N PRO A 53 3.00 -1.19 -9.89
CA PRO A 53 3.34 -2.37 -9.12
C PRO A 53 4.16 -3.37 -9.95
N GLU A 54 4.96 -4.20 -9.28
CA GLU A 54 5.53 -5.42 -9.88
C GLU A 54 4.42 -6.46 -10.10
N GLU A 55 3.53 -6.61 -9.12
CA GLU A 55 2.38 -7.50 -9.18
C GLU A 55 1.16 -6.84 -8.52
N LEU A 56 -0.03 -7.10 -9.08
CA LEU A 56 -1.30 -6.68 -8.50
C LEU A 56 -2.32 -7.81 -8.65
N THR A 57 -2.87 -8.27 -7.53
CA THR A 57 -4.03 -9.16 -7.49
C THR A 57 -5.24 -8.40 -6.97
N LEU A 58 -6.31 -8.35 -7.76
CA LEU A 58 -7.59 -7.72 -7.42
C LEU A 58 -8.68 -8.79 -7.40
N THR A 59 -9.33 -8.99 -6.25
CA THR A 59 -10.46 -9.91 -6.10
C THR A 59 -11.72 -9.11 -5.73
N ILE A 60 -12.85 -9.42 -6.35
CA ILE A 60 -14.11 -8.71 -6.16
C ILE A 60 -15.30 -9.67 -5.92
N ASP A 61 -16.26 -9.24 -5.10
CA ASP A 61 -17.57 -9.88 -4.95
C ASP A 61 -18.58 -9.25 -5.92
N GLY A 62 -18.48 -9.65 -7.19
CA GLY A 62 -19.32 -9.15 -8.27
C GLY A 62 -18.86 -7.80 -8.83
N GLU A 63 -19.28 -7.54 -10.08
CA GLU A 63 -19.06 -6.27 -10.78
C GLU A 63 -19.68 -5.09 -10.02
N PRO A 64 -19.14 -3.86 -10.18
CA PRO A 64 -19.71 -2.70 -9.53
C PRO A 64 -21.08 -2.40 -10.11
N ASP A 65 -21.96 -1.80 -9.29
CA ASP A 65 -23.20 -1.25 -9.81
C ASP A 65 -22.94 0.03 -10.65
N ALA A 66 -24.01 0.57 -11.24
CA ALA A 66 -23.92 1.78 -12.07
C ALA A 66 -23.36 3.01 -11.34
N SER A 67 -23.41 3.04 -10.01
CA SER A 67 -22.83 4.13 -9.22
C SER A 67 -21.32 3.98 -8.99
N GLY A 68 -20.77 2.78 -9.20
CA GLY A 68 -19.37 2.44 -8.93
C GLY A 68 -19.16 1.74 -7.58
N ARG A 69 -20.20 1.12 -7.02
CA ARG A 69 -20.16 0.48 -5.71
C ARG A 69 -19.75 -0.98 -5.80
N TYR A 70 -18.76 -1.39 -4.99
CA TYR A 70 -18.40 -2.79 -4.75
C TYR A 70 -18.79 -3.20 -3.34
N ARG A 71 -19.31 -4.42 -3.18
CA ARG A 71 -19.67 -4.96 -1.86
C ARG A 71 -18.45 -5.36 -1.04
N ASP A 72 -17.53 -6.09 -1.65
CA ASP A 72 -16.24 -6.48 -1.06
C ASP A 72 -15.20 -6.50 -2.19
N LEU A 73 -14.05 -5.90 -1.90
CA LEU A 73 -12.94 -5.75 -2.82
C LEU A 73 -11.64 -5.94 -2.06
N TYR A 74 -10.79 -6.82 -2.56
CA TYR A 74 -9.46 -7.09 -2.02
C TYR A 74 -8.42 -6.77 -3.08
N MET A 75 -7.39 -6.01 -2.68
CA MET A 75 -6.24 -5.73 -3.53
C MET A 75 -4.97 -6.11 -2.80
N ASP A 76 -4.11 -6.85 -3.47
CA ASP A 76 -2.79 -7.21 -2.99
C ASP A 76 -1.74 -6.81 -4.00
N LEU A 77 -0.92 -5.81 -3.64
CA LEU A 77 0.10 -5.23 -4.50
C LEU A 77 1.49 -5.52 -3.95
N THR A 78 2.40 -5.91 -4.83
CA THR A 78 3.82 -6.14 -4.53
C THR A 78 4.67 -5.13 -5.29
N GLY A 79 5.69 -4.56 -4.62
CA GLY A 79 6.66 -3.67 -5.25
C GLY A 79 6.03 -2.41 -5.86
N VAL A 80 5.26 -1.67 -5.08
CA VAL A 80 4.57 -0.46 -5.55
C VAL A 80 5.42 0.78 -5.40
N MET A 81 5.33 1.72 -6.33
CA MET A 81 5.99 3.02 -6.27
C MET A 81 5.04 4.09 -5.75
N ILE A 82 5.37 4.67 -4.59
CA ILE A 82 4.63 5.80 -4.00
C ILE A 82 5.62 6.94 -3.77
N GLU A 83 5.36 8.07 -4.43
CA GLU A 83 6.20 9.27 -4.34
C GLU A 83 7.69 8.94 -4.50
N GLY A 84 8.07 8.06 -5.42
CA GLY A 84 9.47 7.70 -5.67
C GLY A 84 10.13 6.77 -4.63
N VAL A 85 9.37 6.25 -3.67
CA VAL A 85 9.80 5.19 -2.76
C VAL A 85 9.07 3.90 -3.12
N ARG A 86 9.82 2.79 -3.21
CA ARG A 86 9.23 1.46 -3.38
C ARG A 86 8.70 0.98 -2.04
N LEU A 87 7.45 0.54 -2.00
CA LEU A 87 6.89 -0.25 -0.91
C LEU A 87 6.86 -1.69 -1.37
N ASP A 88 7.41 -2.57 -0.56
CA ASP A 88 7.51 -3.98 -0.87
C ASP A 88 6.14 -4.68 -0.89
N LYS A 89 5.25 -4.30 0.04
CA LYS A 89 3.88 -4.82 0.08
C LYS A 89 2.88 -3.72 0.39
N LEU A 90 1.77 -3.73 -0.31
CA LEU A 90 0.61 -2.90 -0.01
C LEU A 90 -0.67 -3.71 -0.27
N THR A 91 -1.47 -3.91 0.76
CA THR A 91 -2.67 -4.74 0.69
C THR A 91 -3.86 -3.97 1.25
N PHE A 92 -5.01 -4.07 0.60
CA PHE A 92 -6.27 -3.49 1.01
C PHE A 92 -7.39 -4.52 1.00
N ARG A 93 -8.30 -4.40 1.96
CA ARG A 93 -9.66 -4.96 1.85
C ARG A 93 -10.66 -3.85 2.11
N MET A 94 -11.56 -3.63 1.17
CA MET A 94 -12.54 -2.54 1.20
C MET A 94 -13.93 -3.14 1.21
N LEU A 95 -14.65 -2.90 2.31
CA LEU A 95 -16.03 -3.34 2.48
C LEU A 95 -16.95 -2.18 2.14
N ASP A 96 -17.90 -2.47 1.26
CA ASP A 96 -18.92 -1.54 0.79
C ASP A 96 -18.32 -0.21 0.32
N VAL A 97 -17.43 -0.29 -0.67
CA VAL A 97 -16.71 0.87 -1.21
C VAL A 97 -17.47 1.45 -2.39
N GLN A 98 -17.63 2.78 -2.38
CA GLN A 98 -18.25 3.56 -3.41
C GLN A 98 -17.18 4.39 -4.12
N PHE A 99 -16.92 4.07 -5.38
CA PHE A 99 -16.15 4.95 -6.26
C PHE A 99 -17.09 5.91 -7.01
N ASN A 100 -16.55 6.79 -7.84
CA ASN A 100 -17.32 7.47 -8.89
C ASN A 100 -17.83 6.45 -9.94
N ALA A 101 -18.82 6.84 -10.75
CA ALA A 101 -19.48 5.91 -11.67
C ALA A 101 -18.52 5.37 -12.75
N PRO A 102 -18.59 4.07 -13.11
CA PRO A 102 -17.63 3.43 -14.01
C PRO A 102 -17.50 4.05 -15.40
N GLU A 103 -18.56 4.69 -15.88
CA GLU A 103 -18.58 5.44 -17.15
C GLU A 103 -17.53 6.57 -17.18
N ASN A 104 -17.15 7.10 -16.01
CA ASN A 104 -16.18 8.19 -15.90
C ASN A 104 -14.72 7.71 -15.78
N TRP A 105 -14.48 6.42 -15.51
CA TRP A 105 -13.13 5.89 -15.30
C TRP A 105 -12.29 5.83 -16.58
N ALA A 106 -12.92 5.77 -17.75
CA ALA A 106 -12.20 5.66 -19.02
C ALA A 106 -11.44 6.95 -19.40
N SER A 107 -11.83 8.09 -18.84
CA SER A 107 -11.29 9.42 -19.21
C SER A 107 -10.86 10.26 -18.01
N GLY A 108 -10.98 9.73 -16.79
CA GLY A 108 -10.78 10.47 -15.55
C GLY A 108 -10.24 9.61 -14.42
N ASP A 109 -10.16 10.22 -13.24
CA ASP A 109 -9.65 9.59 -12.02
C ASP A 109 -10.67 8.59 -11.43
N VAL A 110 -10.17 7.58 -10.71
CA VAL A 110 -11.02 6.69 -9.91
C VAL A 110 -11.02 7.21 -8.48
N GLU A 111 -12.10 7.88 -8.10
CA GLU A 111 -12.22 8.55 -6.81
C GLU A 111 -13.02 7.70 -5.83
N CYS A 112 -12.42 7.37 -4.69
CA CYS A 112 -13.14 6.75 -3.58
C CYS A 112 -13.96 7.81 -2.85
N ARG A 113 -15.30 7.73 -2.96
CA ARG A 113 -16.24 8.68 -2.35
C ARG A 113 -16.55 8.32 -0.91
N SER A 114 -16.70 7.03 -0.64
CA SER A 114 -16.96 6.50 0.70
C SER A 114 -16.63 5.02 0.77
N ALA A 115 -16.38 4.51 1.97
CA ALA A 115 -16.33 3.08 2.23
C ALA A 115 -16.90 2.83 3.62
N LEU A 116 -17.59 1.70 3.81
CA LEU A 116 -18.00 1.29 5.16
C LEU A 116 -16.77 0.98 6.01
N ARG A 117 -15.80 0.23 5.46
CA ARG A 117 -14.51 -0.04 6.09
C ARG A 117 -13.40 -0.24 5.06
N ILE A 118 -12.20 0.17 5.43
CA ILE A 118 -10.96 -0.14 4.72
C ILE A 118 -9.98 -0.73 5.73
N TYR A 119 -9.53 -1.95 5.46
CA TYR A 119 -8.40 -2.59 6.12
C TYR A 119 -7.19 -2.47 5.22
N ALA A 120 -6.04 -2.18 5.80
CA ALA A 120 -4.82 -1.93 5.07
C ALA A 120 -3.60 -2.49 5.81
N TYR A 121 -2.65 -2.96 5.01
CA TYR A 121 -1.34 -3.40 5.43
C TYR A 121 -0.30 -2.86 4.44
N GLY A 122 0.76 -2.24 4.94
CA GLY A 122 1.89 -1.77 4.16
C GLY A 122 3.19 -2.27 4.79
N ARG A 123 4.12 -2.71 3.96
CA ARG A 123 5.48 -3.09 4.37
C ARG A 123 6.50 -2.33 3.53
N ILE A 124 7.44 -1.70 4.22
CA ILE A 124 8.54 -0.96 3.61
C ILE A 124 9.86 -1.59 4.06
N LEU A 125 10.74 -1.88 3.12
CA LEU A 125 12.07 -2.42 3.41
C LEU A 125 13.08 -1.29 3.54
N GLN A 126 14.05 -1.47 4.43
CA GLN A 126 15.18 -0.56 4.58
C GLN A 126 15.91 -0.33 3.25
N ASP A 127 16.14 -1.40 2.50
CA ASP A 127 16.86 -1.34 1.22
C ASP A 127 16.10 -0.53 0.17
N ASP A 128 14.77 -0.59 0.17
CA ASP A 128 13.95 0.23 -0.73
C ASP A 128 14.04 1.72 -0.40
N ILE A 129 14.09 2.05 0.90
CA ILE A 129 14.28 3.43 1.36
C ILE A 129 15.68 3.89 0.99
N ASN A 130 16.73 3.13 1.31
CA ASN A 130 18.11 3.49 1.00
C ASN A 130 18.34 3.67 -0.51
N ARG A 131 17.78 2.80 -1.35
CA ARG A 131 17.82 2.97 -2.81
C ARG A 131 17.15 4.28 -3.24
N SER A 132 16.03 4.65 -2.63
CA SER A 132 15.37 5.92 -2.92
C SER A 132 16.18 7.13 -2.46
N LEU A 133 16.88 7.04 -1.33
CA LEU A 133 17.77 8.09 -0.80
C LEU A 133 19.01 8.26 -1.68
N GLU A 134 19.55 7.17 -2.22
CA GLU A 134 20.67 7.20 -3.18
C GLU A 134 20.26 7.79 -4.54
N ALA A 135 19.06 7.45 -5.03
CA ALA A 135 18.56 7.94 -6.32
C ALA A 135 18.11 9.41 -6.27
N ARG A 136 17.77 9.92 -5.09
CA ARG A 136 17.41 11.33 -4.88
C ARG A 136 18.66 12.15 -4.64
N THR A 137 19.10 12.87 -5.67
CA THR A 137 19.91 14.08 -5.50
C THR A 137 19.10 15.05 -4.62
N PHE A 138 19.53 15.31 -3.39
CA PHE A 138 18.78 16.18 -2.47
C PHE A 138 18.94 17.64 -2.89
N GLY A 139 18.16 18.08 -3.89
CA GLY A 139 18.13 19.45 -4.42
C GLY A 139 18.99 19.69 -5.65
N GLU A 140 18.89 20.89 -6.24
CA GLU A 140 19.65 21.31 -7.44
C GLU A 140 21.14 21.54 -7.16
N ASP A 141 21.54 21.65 -5.89
CA ASP A 141 22.92 21.75 -5.43
C ASP A 141 23.21 20.55 -4.49
N ASP A 142 23.75 19.46 -5.04
CA ASP A 142 23.92 18.18 -4.35
C ASP A 142 25.02 18.23 -3.28
N HIS A 143 24.64 18.71 -2.10
CA HIS A 143 25.51 18.84 -0.93
C HIS A 143 25.49 17.60 -0.03
N TRP A 144 24.60 16.64 -0.27
CA TRP A 144 24.42 15.46 0.57
C TRP A 144 25.19 14.26 0.02
N ARG A 145 25.85 13.50 0.89
CA ARG A 145 26.60 12.29 0.54
C ARG A 145 26.37 11.19 1.57
N HIS A 146 26.39 9.94 1.10
CA HIS A 146 26.27 8.74 1.93
C HIS A 146 25.07 8.77 2.90
N VAL A 147 23.93 9.27 2.41
CA VAL A 147 22.69 9.25 3.16
C VAL A 147 22.20 7.81 3.24
N ALA A 148 22.00 7.31 4.45
CA ALA A 148 21.53 5.96 4.70
C ALA A 148 20.68 5.92 5.95
N MET A 149 19.76 4.97 5.98
CA MET A 149 18.91 4.67 7.12
C MET A 149 19.00 3.20 7.49
N THR A 150 18.95 2.93 8.79
CA THR A 150 18.81 1.61 9.38
C THR A 150 17.47 1.52 10.11
N ILE A 151 16.75 0.42 9.90
CA ILE A 151 15.52 0.08 10.60
C ILE A 151 15.81 -1.11 11.50
N ALA A 152 15.57 -0.94 12.79
CA ALA A 152 15.71 -1.99 13.78
C ALA A 152 14.53 -1.94 14.77
N PRO A 153 14.29 -3.01 15.55
CA PRO A 153 13.17 -3.04 16.50
C PRO A 153 13.18 -1.89 17.51
N GLU A 154 14.35 -1.34 17.85
CA GLU A 154 14.47 -0.20 18.77
C GLU A 154 14.11 1.15 18.13
N GLY A 155 14.14 1.26 16.80
CA GLY A 155 13.92 2.51 16.12
C GLY A 155 14.59 2.63 14.75
N LEU A 156 14.61 3.87 14.26
CA LEU A 156 15.23 4.29 13.02
C LEU A 156 16.54 5.02 13.34
N LYS A 157 17.60 4.69 12.59
CA LYS A 157 18.88 5.41 12.63
C LYS A 157 19.21 5.93 11.25
N GLY A 158 19.17 7.23 11.07
CA GLY A 158 19.59 7.92 9.85
C GLY A 158 20.99 8.49 10.00
N ARG A 159 21.76 8.50 8.92
CA ARG A 159 23.03 9.23 8.84
C ARG A 159 23.26 9.79 7.45
N GLY A 160 23.99 10.89 7.35
CA GLY A 160 24.41 11.48 6.09
C GLY A 160 25.48 12.55 6.30
N TYR A 161 26.21 12.86 5.24
CA TYR A 161 27.22 13.91 5.23
C TYR A 161 26.72 15.09 4.41
N TYR A 162 26.70 16.28 5.02
CA TYR A 162 26.33 17.53 4.36
C TYR A 162 27.58 18.38 4.13
N MET A 163 27.84 18.70 2.86
CA MET A 163 29.00 19.47 2.43
C MET A 163 28.66 20.96 2.39
N ALA A 164 28.95 21.67 3.49
CA ALA A 164 28.71 23.11 3.58
C ALA A 164 29.91 23.91 3.04
N LYS A 165 29.66 24.90 2.17
CA LYS A 165 30.68 25.88 1.77
C LYS A 165 30.54 27.13 2.62
N VAL A 166 31.55 27.43 3.43
CA VAL A 166 31.61 28.65 4.25
C VAL A 166 32.86 29.43 3.84
N LEU A 167 32.65 30.59 3.22
CA LEU A 167 33.72 31.41 2.62
C LEU A 167 34.58 30.58 1.65
N PHE A 168 35.86 30.36 1.99
CA PHE A 168 36.85 29.63 1.20
C PHE A 168 37.06 28.19 1.69
N VAL A 169 36.24 27.71 2.64
CA VAL A 169 36.40 26.39 3.28
C VAL A 169 35.17 25.52 3.00
N THR A 170 35.43 24.27 2.62
CA THR A 170 34.40 23.23 2.54
C THR A 170 34.42 22.43 3.83
N LEU A 171 33.28 22.37 4.52
CA LEU A 171 33.08 21.62 5.75
C LEU A 171 32.25 20.37 5.44
N ASP A 172 32.73 19.22 5.91
CA ASP A 172 31.99 17.96 5.84
C ASP A 172 31.29 17.73 7.18
N ILE A 173 29.97 17.83 7.18
CA ILE A 173 29.15 17.82 8.40
C ILE A 173 28.43 16.48 8.47
N LEU A 174 28.82 15.63 9.41
CA LEU A 174 28.10 14.39 9.71
C LEU A 174 26.82 14.73 10.47
N ILE A 175 25.69 14.35 9.93
CA ILE A 175 24.36 14.47 10.55
C ILE A 175 23.85 13.06 10.83
N GLU A 176 23.47 12.82 12.08
CA GLU A 176 22.91 11.55 12.55
C GLU A 176 21.57 11.80 13.24
N ILE A 177 20.60 10.92 13.00
CA ILE A 177 19.27 10.95 13.60
C ILE A 177 18.98 9.59 14.21
N ASP A 178 18.55 9.55 15.47
CA ASP A 178 18.04 8.35 16.13
C ASP A 178 16.63 8.64 16.64
N SER A 179 15.65 7.82 16.26
CA SER A 179 14.26 8.06 16.63
C SER A 179 13.39 6.80 16.53
N GLY A 180 12.40 6.68 17.41
CA GLY A 180 11.29 5.75 17.20
C GLY A 180 10.28 6.28 16.17
N LEU A 181 9.18 5.56 16.02
CA LEU A 181 8.01 6.03 15.26
C LEU A 181 6.79 6.16 16.16
N LYS A 182 5.92 7.12 15.85
CA LYS A 182 4.60 7.26 16.49
C LYS A 182 3.54 7.64 15.47
N ILE A 183 2.31 7.26 15.78
CA ILE A 183 1.13 7.63 15.00
C ILE A 183 0.47 8.82 15.69
N VAL A 184 0.11 9.85 14.91
CA VAL A 184 -0.61 11.04 15.38
C VAL A 184 -1.97 11.10 14.70
N GLY A 185 -3.02 11.23 15.51
CA GLY A 185 -4.40 11.38 15.03
C GLY A 185 -4.94 10.21 14.19
N ASN A 186 -4.29 9.04 14.22
CA ASN A 186 -4.54 7.91 13.32
C ASN A 186 -4.39 8.25 11.82
N LYS A 187 -3.69 9.33 11.48
CA LYS A 187 -3.54 9.83 10.11
C LYS A 187 -2.10 10.05 9.70
N GLU A 188 -1.24 10.37 10.65
CA GLU A 188 0.13 10.77 10.35
C GLU A 188 1.14 9.85 11.04
N LEU A 189 2.26 9.62 10.36
CA LEU A 189 3.43 8.94 10.92
C LEU A 189 4.52 9.97 11.24
N TRP A 190 4.98 9.98 12.49
CA TRP A 190 5.93 10.95 13.01
C TRP A 190 7.14 10.24 13.60
N LEU A 191 8.25 10.96 13.63
CA LEU A 191 9.41 10.59 14.43
C LEU A 191 9.06 10.74 15.92
N LYS A 192 9.43 9.75 16.72
CA LYS A 192 9.21 9.72 18.17
C LYS A 192 10.52 9.99 18.90
N ASP A 193 10.49 11.02 19.75
CA ASP A 193 11.61 11.44 20.60
C ASP A 193 12.97 11.54 19.85
N PRO A 194 13.00 12.22 18.69
CA PRO A 194 14.17 12.22 17.81
C PRO A 194 15.38 12.91 18.44
N GLN A 195 16.52 12.26 18.36
CA GLN A 195 17.83 12.79 18.75
C GLN A 195 18.63 13.09 17.49
N VAL A 196 19.09 14.34 17.36
CA VAL A 196 19.88 14.78 16.19
C VAL A 196 21.27 15.18 16.65
N LYS A 197 22.28 14.61 16.00
CA LYS A 197 23.70 14.88 16.27
C LYS A 197 24.37 15.47 15.05
N ILE A 198 25.20 16.48 15.28
CA ILE A 198 26.12 17.05 14.28
C ILE A 198 27.55 16.79 14.72
N ASN A 199 28.32 16.11 13.88
CA ASN A 199 29.70 15.71 14.19
C ASN A 199 29.82 15.04 15.57
N ARG A 200 28.84 14.18 15.89
CA ARG A 200 28.69 13.46 17.18
C ARG A 200 28.34 14.32 18.40
N LEU A 201 28.03 15.60 18.21
CA LEU A 201 27.56 16.50 19.26
C LEU A 201 26.04 16.65 19.17
N ASP A 202 25.37 16.52 20.30
CA ASP A 202 23.93 16.73 20.39
C ASP A 202 23.58 18.20 20.11
N LEU A 203 22.51 18.41 19.34
CA LEU A 203 21.99 19.74 19.08
C LEU A 203 21.00 20.19 20.17
N PRO A 204 20.94 21.50 20.48
CA PRO A 204 19.86 22.05 21.30
C PRO A 204 18.49 21.79 20.68
N ASP A 205 17.50 21.47 21.52
CA ASP A 205 16.14 21.09 21.10
C ASP A 205 15.50 22.04 20.09
N TYR A 206 15.72 23.35 20.22
CA TYR A 206 15.18 24.34 19.28
C TYR A 206 15.64 24.12 17.84
N ILE A 207 16.94 23.84 17.65
CA ILE A 207 17.52 23.60 16.32
C ILE A 207 17.03 22.25 15.77
N THR A 208 17.00 21.23 16.62
CA THR A 208 16.46 19.90 16.29
C THR A 208 15.02 20.01 15.80
N ASN A 209 14.15 20.69 16.56
CA ASN A 209 12.74 20.84 16.20
C ASN A 209 12.54 21.64 14.91
N GLN A 210 13.34 22.68 14.68
CA GLN A 210 13.28 23.45 13.44
C GLN A 210 13.66 22.59 12.22
N ALA A 211 14.75 21.82 12.30
CA ALA A 211 15.17 20.93 11.21
C ALA A 211 14.11 19.85 10.93
N LEU A 212 13.58 19.24 11.99
CA LEU A 212 12.61 18.15 11.86
C LEU A 212 11.23 18.61 11.36
N SER A 213 10.85 19.87 11.58
CA SER A 213 9.59 20.43 11.09
C SER A 213 9.46 20.40 9.55
N GLN A 214 10.58 20.33 8.83
CA GLN A 214 10.60 20.32 7.37
C GLN A 214 10.33 18.94 6.77
N ILE A 215 10.58 17.87 7.54
CA ILE A 215 10.43 16.48 7.08
C ILE A 215 9.26 15.75 7.72
N GLN A 216 8.66 16.33 8.76
CA GLN A 216 7.50 15.76 9.44
C GLN A 216 6.19 16.36 8.91
N PRO A 217 5.11 15.57 8.84
CA PRO A 217 5.06 14.13 9.09
C PRO A 217 5.76 13.33 7.98
N LEU A 218 6.25 12.13 8.31
CA LEU A 218 6.87 11.21 7.34
C LEU A 218 5.84 10.62 6.37
N LEU A 219 4.59 10.49 6.83
CA LEU A 219 3.43 10.05 6.05
C LEU A 219 2.21 10.81 6.54
N ASP A 220 1.41 11.33 5.61
CA ASP A 220 0.14 11.99 5.89
C ASP A 220 -0.99 11.34 5.08
N LEU A 221 -1.82 10.54 5.75
CA LEU A 221 -2.95 9.84 5.12
C LEU A 221 -4.09 10.76 4.69
N ASN A 222 -4.09 12.04 5.07
CA ASN A 222 -5.09 12.98 4.53
C ASN A 222 -4.85 13.27 3.04
N ARG A 223 -3.62 13.03 2.55
CA ARG A 223 -3.26 13.12 1.13
C ARG A 223 -3.45 11.80 0.38
N PHE A 224 -3.80 10.74 1.10
CA PHE A 224 -4.01 9.42 0.51
C PHE A 224 -5.44 9.32 -0.05
N PRO A 225 -5.63 8.76 -1.27
CA PRO A 225 -6.93 8.76 -1.95
C PRO A 225 -7.98 7.83 -1.33
N LEU A 226 -7.63 7.08 -0.27
CA LEU A 226 -8.54 6.19 0.42
C LEU A 226 -8.81 6.69 1.85
N PRO A 227 -10.09 6.73 2.29
CA PRO A 227 -10.47 7.19 3.63
C PRO A 227 -10.15 6.14 4.69
N MET A 228 -8.87 6.02 5.06
CA MET A 228 -8.37 5.03 6.03
C MET A 228 -7.67 5.67 7.23
N SER A 229 -7.48 4.87 8.29
CA SER A 229 -6.84 5.30 9.54
C SER A 229 -5.71 4.35 9.92
N LEU A 230 -4.52 4.90 10.13
CA LEU A 230 -3.34 4.18 10.60
C LEU A 230 -3.48 3.87 12.09
N HIS A 231 -3.29 2.61 12.49
CA HIS A 231 -3.45 2.18 13.88
C HIS A 231 -2.18 1.61 14.48
N LYS A 232 -1.35 0.94 13.66
CA LYS A 232 -0.13 0.29 14.11
C LYS A 232 1.04 0.68 13.22
N VAL A 233 2.17 0.88 13.87
CA VAL A 233 3.49 0.90 13.27
C VAL A 233 4.34 -0.09 14.07
N GLU A 234 4.93 -1.06 13.38
CA GLU A 234 5.79 -2.09 13.95
C GLU A 234 7.13 -2.04 13.21
N LEU A 235 8.22 -2.01 13.97
CA LEU A 235 9.58 -2.03 13.43
C LEU A 235 10.19 -3.40 13.69
N GLU A 236 10.76 -3.98 12.64
CA GLU A 236 11.55 -5.19 12.71
C GLU A 236 12.92 -4.92 12.07
N GLU A 237 13.87 -5.84 12.24
CA GLU A 237 15.16 -5.75 11.58
C GLU A 237 14.99 -5.61 10.05
N GLY A 238 15.40 -4.46 9.51
CA GLY A 238 15.36 -4.15 8.09
C GLY A 238 13.98 -3.80 7.51
N ARG A 239 12.91 -3.66 8.30
CA ARG A 239 11.58 -3.31 7.76
C ARG A 239 10.65 -2.61 8.73
N ALA A 240 9.77 -1.79 8.16
CA ALA A 240 8.66 -1.15 8.86
C ALA A 240 7.31 -1.65 8.33
N ILE A 241 6.38 -1.92 9.24
CA ILE A 241 5.03 -2.38 8.95
C ILE A 241 4.04 -1.32 9.44
N LEU A 242 3.14 -0.92 8.55
CA LEU A 242 2.06 0.03 8.81
C LEU A 242 0.72 -0.66 8.58
N SER A 243 -0.21 -0.58 9.53
CA SER A 243 -1.50 -1.26 9.36
C SER A 243 -2.67 -0.60 10.08
N THR A 244 -3.86 -0.93 9.61
CA THR A 244 -5.11 -0.75 10.36
C THR A 244 -5.18 -1.73 11.52
N ARG A 245 -6.12 -1.53 12.44
CA ARG A 245 -6.28 -2.39 13.63
C ARG A 245 -6.52 -3.87 13.26
N VAL A 246 -7.30 -4.08 12.20
CA VAL A 246 -7.60 -5.38 11.61
C VAL A 246 -6.83 -5.46 10.30
N LEU A 247 -6.18 -6.59 10.04
CA LEU A 247 -5.43 -6.80 8.80
C LEU A 247 -6.36 -7.16 7.64
N PRO A 248 -6.00 -6.80 6.40
CA PRO A 248 -6.77 -7.21 5.23
C PRO A 248 -6.58 -8.70 4.96
N GLU A 249 -7.62 -9.49 5.21
CA GLU A 249 -7.64 -10.92 4.87
C GLU A 249 -8.11 -11.13 3.42
N PRO A 250 -7.49 -12.06 2.66
CA PRO A 250 -7.98 -12.42 1.33
C PRO A 250 -9.46 -12.82 1.33
N MET A 251 -10.13 -12.59 0.21
CA MET A 251 -11.51 -13.03 0.03
C MET A 251 -11.55 -14.53 -0.25
N GLU A 252 -12.45 -15.26 0.43
CA GLU A 252 -12.62 -16.71 0.23
C GLU A 252 -13.24 -17.05 -1.13
N ARG A 253 -13.98 -16.10 -1.71
CA ARG A 253 -14.72 -16.24 -2.98
C ARG A 253 -14.67 -14.91 -3.72
N GLY A 254 -14.78 -14.97 -5.04
CA GLY A 254 -14.82 -13.79 -5.89
C GLY A 254 -14.25 -14.07 -7.27
N VAL A 255 -14.31 -13.06 -8.12
CA VAL A 255 -13.61 -13.04 -9.41
C VAL A 255 -12.26 -12.36 -9.19
N THR A 256 -11.18 -12.96 -9.70
CA THR A 256 -9.82 -12.47 -9.49
C THR A 256 -9.19 -12.00 -10.79
N TYR A 257 -8.54 -10.85 -10.74
CA TYR A 257 -7.74 -10.27 -11.80
C TYR A 257 -6.31 -10.16 -11.31
N HIS A 258 -5.37 -10.72 -12.07
CA HIS A 258 -3.95 -10.72 -11.76
C HIS A 258 -3.17 -9.97 -12.83
N TYR A 259 -2.27 -9.10 -12.39
CA TYR A 259 -1.35 -8.36 -13.21
C TYR A 259 0.09 -8.63 -12.78
N THR A 260 0.96 -8.83 -13.75
CA THR A 260 2.42 -8.91 -13.57
C THR A 260 3.10 -7.91 -14.51
N ALA A 261 4.04 -7.13 -13.97
CA ALA A 261 4.94 -6.30 -14.77
C ALA A 261 5.78 -7.18 -15.71
N ARG A 262 6.10 -6.66 -16.91
CA ARG A 262 6.98 -7.34 -17.88
C ARG A 262 8.42 -6.89 -17.73
#